data_AF-A0A0C2ZSS1-F1
#
_entry.id   AF-A0A0C2ZSS1-F1
#
_cell.length_a   1.000
_cell.length_b   1.000
_cell.length_c   1.000
_cell.angle_alpha   90.00
_cell.angle_beta   90.00
_cell.angle_gamma   90.00
#
_symmetry.space_group_name_H-M   'P 1'
#
loop_
_entity.id
_entity.type
_entity.pdbx_description
1 polymer ?
#
loop_
_entity_poly.entity_id
_entity_poly.type
_entity_poly.pdbx_seq_one_letter_code
_entity_poly.pdbx_strand_id
1 'polypeptide(L)'
;TEASQSSAPPSKRLKTKQEEGAMELANRPKAGTGKFTNQNLPLGCQDGNLWRGTYIPSLAHWCGGHVDPWTIEAGELRDAMQVIWDEVYRDSEVEHFITLKGAIFHVAKQRLNEWRSGFAATPLMVITTFFIQEKFYNSEQRTEDNEGNNNKTWTGMWHSPFILQTFASHFNFVAGHTKIPGLDSENITARAALALAATAVCRVLTLVAQGSFQLEEIPVAGTVWEVIVPDGESFGFNIQTWGEMTRKLLKPITALSDANFAKIVEGTQCYVKTSTKGKEKSSTATVSDNEDDFEDLLEFR
;
A
#
# COMPACT_ATOMS: atom_id res chain seq x y z
N THR A 1 28.01 9.45 -65.20
CA THR A 1 27.82 9.35 -63.74
C THR A 1 26.88 8.19 -63.48
N GLU A 2 27.47 7.03 -63.24
CA GLU A 2 26.90 5.75 -62.77
C GLU A 2 26.34 5.91 -61.33
N ALA A 3 25.58 5.01 -60.70
CA ALA A 3 24.76 3.87 -61.10
C ALA A 3 23.86 3.50 -59.88
N SER A 4 22.93 2.60 -60.19
CA SER A 4 21.94 1.90 -59.38
C SER A 4 22.42 1.23 -58.07
N GLN A 5 21.41 0.88 -57.26
CA GLN A 5 21.42 0.09 -56.02
C GLN A 5 22.22 -1.22 -56.08
N SER A 6 22.82 -1.63 -54.95
CA SER A 6 23.16 -3.03 -54.64
C SER A 6 23.35 -3.23 -53.12
N SER A 7 23.16 -4.47 -52.68
CA SER A 7 22.72 -4.97 -51.37
C SER A 7 23.80 -5.73 -50.55
N ALA A 8 23.39 -6.11 -49.32
CA ALA A 8 23.76 -7.29 -48.50
C ALA A 8 24.89 -7.16 -47.42
N PRO A 9 24.94 -8.03 -46.36
CA PRO A 9 23.91 -8.83 -45.66
C PRO A 9 23.97 -8.78 -44.09
N PRO A 10 23.02 -9.40 -43.35
CA PRO A 10 23.06 -9.53 -41.89
C PRO A 10 23.96 -10.71 -41.44
N SER A 11 24.86 -10.45 -40.49
CA SER A 11 25.79 -11.47 -39.98
C SER A 11 25.11 -12.38 -38.95
N LYS A 12 24.83 -13.61 -39.35
CA LYS A 12 24.50 -14.74 -38.47
C LYS A 12 25.69 -15.04 -37.56
N ARG A 13 25.50 -15.09 -36.23
CA ARG A 13 26.47 -15.74 -35.32
C ARG A 13 25.88 -17.04 -34.77
N LEU A 14 26.68 -18.09 -34.97
CA LEU A 14 26.38 -19.51 -34.78
C LEU A 14 25.93 -19.86 -33.36
N LYS A 15 24.98 -20.80 -33.30
CA LYS A 15 24.68 -21.65 -32.15
C LYS A 15 25.69 -22.80 -32.16
N THR A 16 26.63 -22.83 -31.22
CA THR A 16 27.47 -24.00 -30.97
C THR A 16 26.83 -24.82 -29.85
N LYS A 17 26.36 -26.03 -30.20
CA LYS A 17 26.11 -27.12 -29.25
C LYS A 17 27.47 -27.65 -28.80
N GLN A 18 27.66 -27.83 -27.50
CA GLN A 18 28.56 -28.87 -27.01
C GLN A 18 27.95 -29.53 -25.77
N GLU A 19 28.10 -30.85 -25.76
CA GLU A 19 27.35 -31.84 -25.00
C GLU A 19 27.83 -32.01 -23.54
N GLU A 20 26.87 -32.44 -22.74
CA GLU A 20 26.89 -33.46 -21.68
C GLU A 20 28.17 -33.71 -20.87
N GLY A 21 28.01 -33.59 -19.53
CA GLY A 21 28.69 -34.45 -18.58
C GLY A 21 29.34 -33.74 -17.39
N ALA A 22 28.57 -33.33 -16.38
CA ALA A 22 28.97 -33.40 -14.97
C ALA A 22 27.81 -33.00 -14.03
N MET A 23 27.71 -33.75 -12.93
CA MET A 23 26.67 -33.78 -11.89
C MET A 23 25.99 -32.46 -11.51
N GLU A 24 24.67 -32.59 -11.39
CA GLU A 24 23.67 -31.65 -10.91
C GLU A 24 23.92 -31.23 -9.45
N LEU A 25 24.23 -29.95 -9.25
CA LEU A 25 24.10 -29.26 -7.97
C LEU A 25 22.96 -28.25 -8.13
N ALA A 26 21.90 -28.47 -7.36
CA ALA A 26 20.63 -27.80 -7.45
C ALA A 26 20.74 -26.26 -7.38
N ASN A 27 20.07 -25.62 -8.34
CA ASN A 27 19.49 -24.27 -8.30
C ASN A 27 20.33 -23.13 -7.72
N ARG A 28 21.33 -22.69 -8.50
CA ARG A 28 21.71 -21.27 -8.49
C ARG A 28 20.88 -20.55 -9.57
N PRO A 29 19.99 -19.61 -9.23
CA PRO A 29 19.33 -18.82 -10.26
C PRO A 29 20.40 -18.04 -11.03
N LYS A 30 20.42 -18.22 -12.36
CA LYS A 30 21.15 -17.32 -13.26
C LYS A 30 20.62 -15.91 -13.01
N ALA A 31 21.52 -14.95 -12.82
CA ALA A 31 21.20 -13.54 -12.71
C ALA A 31 20.58 -13.05 -14.04
N GLY A 32 19.27 -13.26 -14.19
CA GLY A 32 18.44 -12.58 -15.15
C GLY A 32 17.98 -11.27 -14.55
N THR A 33 17.93 -10.23 -15.37
CA THR A 33 17.38 -8.89 -15.11
C THR A 33 15.87 -8.88 -14.80
N GLY A 34 15.32 -9.96 -14.25
CA GLY A 34 13.91 -10.09 -13.91
C GLY A 34 13.58 -9.40 -12.60
N LYS A 35 12.42 -8.73 -12.55
CA LYS A 35 11.82 -8.26 -11.29
C LYS A 35 11.57 -9.47 -10.39
N PHE A 36 11.87 -9.34 -9.10
CA PHE A 36 11.53 -10.38 -8.13
C PHE A 36 10.02 -10.46 -7.97
N THR A 37 9.49 -11.68 -7.98
CA THR A 37 8.08 -11.99 -7.70
C THR A 37 7.97 -12.91 -6.49
N ASN A 38 6.75 -13.22 -6.06
CA ASN A 38 6.52 -14.18 -4.97
C ASN A 38 7.12 -15.56 -5.25
N GLN A 39 7.30 -15.93 -6.53
CA GLN A 39 7.92 -17.21 -6.93
C GLN A 39 9.42 -17.27 -6.62
N ASN A 40 10.05 -16.13 -6.37
CA ASN A 40 11.46 -16.06 -5.99
C ASN A 40 11.68 -16.08 -4.46
N LEU A 41 10.61 -16.12 -3.67
CA LEU A 41 10.69 -16.21 -2.22
C LEU A 41 11.11 -17.63 -1.78
N PRO A 42 11.64 -17.80 -0.56
CA PRO A 42 11.98 -19.12 -0.03
C PRO A 42 10.80 -20.09 -0.06
N LEU A 43 11.07 -21.36 -0.31
CA LEU A 43 10.06 -22.43 -0.23
C LEU A 43 9.45 -22.46 1.17
N GLY A 44 8.14 -22.69 1.26
CA GLY A 44 7.39 -22.76 2.51
C GLY A 44 7.01 -21.41 3.13
N CYS A 45 7.59 -20.27 2.69
CA CYS A 45 7.29 -18.98 3.32
C CYS A 45 5.83 -18.51 3.10
N GLN A 46 5.17 -19.00 2.05
CA GLN A 46 3.79 -18.65 1.73
C GLN A 46 2.77 -19.60 2.39
N ASP A 47 3.24 -20.66 3.05
CA ASP A 47 2.38 -21.66 3.69
C ASP A 47 1.55 -21.01 4.80
N GLY A 48 0.32 -21.50 4.97
CA GLY A 48 -0.60 -20.97 5.99
C GLY A 48 -0.95 -19.49 5.82
N ASN A 49 -0.69 -18.89 4.64
CA ASN A 49 -0.83 -17.46 4.41
C ASN A 49 0.08 -16.59 5.32
N LEU A 50 1.22 -17.12 5.78
CA LEU A 50 2.14 -16.38 6.66
C LEU A 50 2.71 -15.14 5.97
N TRP A 51 3.16 -15.27 4.72
CA TRP A 51 3.73 -14.16 3.96
C TRP A 51 2.75 -12.98 3.80
N ARG A 52 1.62 -13.20 3.12
CA ARG A 52 0.65 -12.13 2.83
C ARG A 52 -0.24 -11.79 4.01
N GLY A 53 -0.61 -12.78 4.81
CA GLY A 53 -1.55 -12.64 5.91
C GLY A 53 -0.92 -12.22 7.25
N THR A 54 0.39 -12.34 7.43
CA THR A 54 1.04 -11.99 8.71
C THR A 54 2.29 -11.13 8.53
N TYR A 55 3.27 -11.57 7.73
CA TYR A 55 4.56 -10.89 7.57
C TYR A 55 4.40 -9.49 6.96
N ILE A 56 3.73 -9.38 5.80
CA ILE A 56 3.49 -8.10 5.13
C ILE A 56 2.66 -7.13 6.00
N PRO A 57 1.54 -7.55 6.62
CA PRO A 57 0.80 -6.75 7.60
C PRO A 57 1.66 -6.25 8.77
N SER A 58 2.53 -7.10 9.33
CA SER A 58 3.41 -6.72 10.45
C SER A 58 4.44 -5.68 10.04
N LEU A 59 5.00 -5.81 8.84
CA LEU A 59 5.92 -4.81 8.29
C LEU A 59 5.23 -3.47 8.03
N ALA A 60 4.00 -3.47 7.51
CA ALA A 60 3.22 -2.26 7.31
C ALA A 60 2.76 -1.64 8.64
N HIS A 61 2.48 -2.45 9.67
CA HIS A 61 2.21 -1.97 11.02
C HIS A 61 3.39 -1.18 11.57
N TRP A 62 4.59 -1.76 11.52
CA TRP A 62 5.83 -1.10 11.92
C TRP A 62 6.08 0.19 11.14
N CYS A 63 5.93 0.17 9.80
CA CYS A 63 6.06 1.36 8.97
C CYS A 63 5.02 2.45 9.32
N GLY A 64 3.82 2.05 9.72
CA GLY A 64 2.73 2.94 10.12
C GLY A 64 3.02 3.73 11.40
N GLY A 65 3.98 3.28 12.21
CA GLY A 65 4.48 3.99 13.38
C GLY A 65 5.88 4.60 13.23
N HIS A 66 6.47 4.53 12.04
CA HIS A 66 7.79 5.09 11.78
C HIS A 66 7.79 6.63 11.77
N VAL A 67 8.90 7.26 12.19
CA VAL A 67 9.01 8.73 12.30
C VAL A 67 8.88 9.44 10.94
N ASP A 68 9.37 8.82 9.86
CA ASP A 68 9.10 9.26 8.49
C ASP A 68 8.49 8.09 7.69
N PRO A 69 7.21 8.15 7.31
CA PRO A 69 6.55 7.06 6.60
C PRO A 69 6.98 6.94 5.13
N TRP A 70 7.69 7.93 4.58
CA TRP A 70 8.14 7.95 3.19
C TRP A 70 9.57 7.45 3.01
N THR A 71 10.47 7.79 3.93
CA THR A 71 11.90 7.52 3.80
C THR A 71 12.40 6.72 5.00
N ILE A 72 12.40 5.41 4.84
CA ILE A 72 13.08 4.49 5.77
C ILE A 72 14.41 4.13 5.13
N GLU A 73 15.49 4.23 5.90
CA GLU A 73 16.82 3.83 5.42
C GLU A 73 16.80 2.34 5.04
N ALA A 74 17.52 1.96 3.98
CA ALA A 74 17.40 0.61 3.43
C ALA A 74 17.92 -0.45 4.41
N GLY A 75 19.02 -0.17 5.11
CA GLY A 75 19.56 -0.99 6.19
C GLY A 75 18.57 -1.09 7.36
N GLU A 76 18.03 0.03 7.83
CA GLU A 76 17.01 0.05 8.89
C GLU A 76 15.76 -0.78 8.52
N LEU A 77 15.24 -0.59 7.29
CA LEU A 77 14.12 -1.38 6.80
C LEU A 77 14.48 -2.88 6.75
N ARG A 78 15.69 -3.22 6.27
CA ARG A 78 16.15 -4.61 6.22
C ARG A 78 16.24 -5.22 7.62
N ASP A 79 16.77 -4.47 8.58
CA ASP A 79 16.93 -4.93 9.96
C ASP A 79 15.56 -5.19 10.61
N ALA A 80 14.61 -4.26 10.44
CA ALA A 80 13.22 -4.47 10.87
C ALA A 80 12.58 -5.68 10.18
N MET A 81 12.76 -5.83 8.86
CA MET A 81 12.29 -6.98 8.11
C MET A 81 12.86 -8.30 8.64
N GLN A 82 14.13 -8.35 9.03
CA GLN A 82 14.75 -9.55 9.59
C GLN A 82 14.12 -9.91 10.94
N VAL A 83 13.96 -8.95 11.84
CA VAL A 83 13.35 -9.20 13.15
C VAL A 83 11.90 -9.69 12.99
N ILE A 84 11.15 -9.10 12.06
CA ILE A 84 9.77 -9.54 11.76
C ILE A 84 9.76 -10.94 11.15
N TRP A 85 10.73 -11.25 10.28
CA TRP A 85 10.84 -12.58 9.67
C TRP A 85 11.08 -13.64 10.74
N ASP A 86 12.07 -13.40 11.61
CA ASP A 86 12.44 -14.34 12.67
C ASP A 86 11.29 -14.57 13.67
N GLU A 87 10.44 -13.57 13.89
CA GLU A 87 9.23 -13.71 14.71
C GLU A 87 8.14 -14.50 14.00
N VAL A 88 7.77 -14.12 12.78
CA VAL A 88 6.65 -14.70 12.03
C VAL A 88 6.92 -16.17 11.67
N TYR A 89 8.17 -16.48 11.37
CA TYR A 89 8.60 -17.81 10.94
C TYR A 89 9.28 -18.62 12.06
N ARG A 90 9.25 -18.15 13.32
CA ARG A 90 9.88 -18.82 14.47
C ARG A 90 9.53 -20.31 14.57
N ASP A 91 8.25 -20.63 14.41
CA ASP A 91 7.73 -22.00 14.57
C ASP A 91 7.72 -22.79 13.25
N SER A 92 8.31 -22.22 12.18
CA SER A 92 8.41 -22.85 10.86
C SER A 92 9.85 -23.24 10.55
N GLU A 93 10.05 -24.18 9.62
CA GLU A 93 11.39 -24.57 9.17
C GLU A 93 11.99 -23.59 8.13
N VAL A 94 11.38 -22.41 7.94
CA VAL A 94 11.75 -21.45 6.89
C VAL A 94 12.78 -20.44 7.41
N GLU A 95 14.03 -20.88 7.53
CA GLU A 95 15.15 -20.01 7.88
C GLU A 95 15.61 -19.17 6.68
N HIS A 96 15.82 -17.86 6.89
CA HIS A 96 16.37 -17.00 5.86
C HIS A 96 17.08 -15.76 6.40
N PHE A 97 18.17 -15.35 5.73
CA PHE A 97 18.85 -14.09 6.00
C PHE A 97 18.54 -13.07 4.89
N ILE A 98 17.82 -12.01 5.26
CA ILE A 98 17.36 -10.97 4.33
C ILE A 98 18.54 -10.09 3.91
N THR A 99 18.68 -9.89 2.60
CA THR A 99 19.69 -9.01 2.01
C THR A 99 19.03 -7.92 1.18
N LEU A 100 19.67 -6.75 1.07
CA LEU A 100 19.15 -5.61 0.30
C LEU A 100 18.94 -5.89 -1.19
N LYS A 101 19.58 -6.94 -1.72
CA LYS A 101 19.47 -7.38 -3.12
C LYS A 101 18.64 -8.66 -3.27
N GLY A 102 18.06 -9.16 -2.18
CA GLY A 102 17.32 -10.41 -2.13
C GLY A 102 15.85 -10.27 -2.49
N ALA A 103 15.21 -11.38 -2.85
CA ALA A 103 13.81 -11.41 -3.25
C ALA A 103 12.88 -10.88 -2.17
N ILE A 104 13.05 -11.30 -0.91
CA ILE A 104 12.22 -10.85 0.22
C ILE A 104 12.25 -9.33 0.35
N PHE A 105 13.44 -8.72 0.31
CA PHE A 105 13.59 -7.26 0.41
C PHE A 105 12.81 -6.52 -0.69
N HIS A 106 13.00 -6.95 -1.93
CA HIS A 106 12.35 -6.29 -3.08
C HIS A 106 10.83 -6.50 -3.11
N VAL A 107 10.36 -7.73 -2.87
CA VAL A 107 8.93 -8.04 -2.89
C VAL A 107 8.22 -7.36 -1.72
N ALA A 108 8.78 -7.38 -0.51
CA ALA A 108 8.17 -6.70 0.62
C ALA A 108 8.15 -5.17 0.43
N LYS A 109 9.22 -4.59 -0.12
CA LYS A 109 9.25 -3.16 -0.48
C LYS A 109 8.19 -2.80 -1.51
N GLN A 110 7.93 -3.68 -2.49
CA GLN A 110 6.81 -3.52 -3.41
C GLN A 110 5.48 -3.52 -2.68
N ARG A 111 5.24 -4.48 -1.77
CA ARG A 111 4.01 -4.52 -0.95
C ARG A 111 3.84 -3.29 -0.06
N LEU A 112 4.93 -2.71 0.45
CA LEU A 112 4.88 -1.44 1.17
C LEU A 112 4.52 -0.25 0.26
N ASN A 113 4.91 -0.28 -1.01
CA ASN A 113 4.46 0.73 -1.97
C ASN A 113 2.97 0.58 -2.29
N GLU A 114 2.47 -0.65 -2.40
CA GLU A 114 1.03 -0.93 -2.56
C GLU A 114 0.25 -0.43 -1.33
N TRP A 115 0.73 -0.70 -0.11
CA TRP A 115 0.18 -0.15 1.13
C TRP A 115 0.11 1.38 1.10
N ARG A 116 1.20 2.07 0.72
CA ARG A 116 1.20 3.54 0.59
C ARG A 116 0.23 4.03 -0.49
N SER A 117 0.11 3.30 -1.59
CA SER A 117 -0.79 3.63 -2.69
C SER A 117 -2.27 3.51 -2.29
N GLY A 118 -2.59 2.61 -1.34
CA GLY A 118 -3.91 2.52 -0.72
C GLY A 118 -4.37 3.87 -0.15
N PHE A 119 -3.49 4.60 0.55
CA PHE A 119 -3.82 5.94 1.04
C PHE A 119 -4.11 6.94 -0.07
N ALA A 120 -3.53 6.79 -1.27
CA ALA A 120 -3.80 7.69 -2.40
C ALA A 120 -5.16 7.43 -3.04
N ALA A 121 -5.58 6.16 -3.10
CA ALA A 121 -6.80 5.70 -3.74
C ALA A 121 -8.04 5.91 -2.86
N THR A 122 -7.98 5.55 -1.58
CA THR A 122 -9.14 5.66 -0.66
C THR A 122 -9.78 7.06 -0.60
N PRO A 123 -9.06 8.18 -0.45
CA PRO A 123 -9.68 9.50 -0.37
C PRO A 123 -10.31 9.92 -1.71
N LEU A 124 -9.77 9.47 -2.85
CA LEU A 124 -10.41 9.69 -4.15
C LEU A 124 -11.79 9.05 -4.14
N MET A 125 -11.90 7.79 -3.71
CA MET A 125 -13.18 7.09 -3.61
C MET A 125 -14.14 7.77 -2.64
N VAL A 126 -13.70 8.06 -1.41
CA VAL A 126 -14.57 8.64 -0.37
C VAL A 126 -15.12 10.00 -0.79
N ILE A 127 -14.28 10.87 -1.35
CA ILE A 127 -14.68 12.21 -1.80
C ILE A 127 -15.56 12.13 -3.06
N THR A 128 -15.28 11.18 -3.96
CA THR A 128 -16.13 10.91 -5.13
C THR A 128 -17.53 10.49 -4.70
N THR A 129 -17.64 9.49 -3.82
CA THR A 129 -18.91 9.04 -3.27
C THR A 129 -19.66 10.18 -2.60
N PHE A 130 -18.96 11.04 -1.84
CA PHE A 130 -19.56 12.24 -1.26
C PHE A 130 -20.14 13.18 -2.32
N PHE A 131 -19.39 13.52 -3.38
CA PHE A 131 -19.90 14.39 -4.44
C PHE A 131 -21.03 13.78 -5.26
N ILE A 132 -20.98 12.47 -5.50
CA ILE A 132 -22.07 11.73 -6.14
C ILE A 132 -23.33 11.84 -5.29
N GLN A 133 -23.22 11.53 -3.99
CA GLN A 133 -24.36 11.63 -3.06
C GLN A 133 -24.92 13.05 -2.98
N GLU A 134 -24.09 14.08 -2.84
CA GLU A 134 -24.53 15.49 -2.82
C GLU A 134 -25.16 15.90 -4.16
N LYS A 135 -24.67 15.42 -5.32
CA LYS A 135 -25.37 15.64 -6.61
C LYS A 135 -26.76 15.01 -6.65
N PHE A 136 -26.98 13.93 -5.89
CA PHE A 136 -28.27 13.24 -5.79
C PHE A 136 -29.13 13.70 -4.59
N TYR A 137 -28.61 14.51 -3.67
CA TYR A 137 -29.32 15.04 -2.50
C TYR A 137 -29.38 16.58 -2.53
N ASN A 138 -30.60 17.14 -2.59
CA ASN A 138 -30.82 18.58 -2.45
C ASN A 138 -30.26 19.07 -1.10
N SER A 139 -29.40 20.08 -1.15
CA SER A 139 -28.68 20.69 -0.02
C SER A 139 -29.63 21.44 0.92
N GLU A 140 -30.13 20.81 1.98
CA GLU A 140 -30.81 21.55 3.07
C GLU A 140 -30.26 21.29 4.48
N GLN A 141 -29.33 20.37 4.71
CA GLN A 141 -28.73 20.23 6.04
C GLN A 141 -27.29 19.76 5.97
N ARG A 142 -26.36 20.68 6.29
CA ARG A 142 -25.04 20.37 6.87
C ARG A 142 -24.34 21.66 7.31
N THR A 143 -24.82 22.24 8.40
CA THR A 143 -23.97 23.02 9.31
C THR A 143 -23.58 22.07 10.42
N GLU A 144 -22.47 21.35 10.25
CA GLU A 144 -21.78 20.75 11.39
C GLU A 144 -20.70 21.73 11.86
N ASP A 145 -20.80 22.03 13.16
CA ASP A 145 -20.01 22.99 13.90
C ASP A 145 -18.51 22.73 13.77
N ASN A 146 -17.84 23.53 12.93
CA ASN A 146 -16.38 23.67 12.96
C ASN A 146 -15.99 24.85 13.85
N GLU A 147 -16.41 24.84 15.12
CA GLU A 147 -15.81 25.72 16.13
C GLU A 147 -14.47 25.12 16.59
N GLY A 148 -13.39 25.52 15.92
CA GLY A 148 -12.06 25.01 16.26
C GLY A 148 -10.89 25.72 15.62
N ASN A 149 -10.89 27.06 15.53
CA ASN A 149 -9.78 27.83 14.95
C ASN A 149 -8.52 27.91 15.85
N ASN A 150 -8.42 27.07 16.88
CA ASN A 150 -7.29 27.06 17.81
C ASN A 150 -6.39 25.86 17.51
N ASN A 151 -5.11 26.10 17.21
CA ASN A 151 -4.12 25.05 16.93
C ASN A 151 -3.91 24.02 18.07
N LYS A 152 -4.37 24.35 19.28
CA LYS A 152 -4.39 23.45 20.44
C LYS A 152 -5.62 22.53 20.52
N THR A 153 -6.64 22.76 19.68
CA THR A 153 -7.92 22.01 19.65
C THR A 153 -8.17 21.35 18.29
N TRP A 154 -7.11 21.12 17.49
CA TRP A 154 -7.19 20.40 16.20
C TRP A 154 -7.66 18.95 16.32
N THR A 155 -8.10 18.51 17.50
CA THR A 155 -8.77 17.22 17.71
C THR A 155 -9.91 17.05 16.72
N GLY A 156 -10.72 18.08 16.43
CA GLY A 156 -11.82 17.97 15.48
C GLY A 156 -11.37 17.62 14.05
N MET A 157 -10.26 18.20 13.59
CA MET A 157 -9.77 17.98 12.23
C MET A 157 -9.44 16.50 11.97
N TRP A 158 -8.81 15.82 12.93
CA TRP A 158 -8.46 14.40 12.79
C TRP A 158 -9.65 13.44 12.82
N HIS A 159 -10.82 13.92 13.28
CA HIS A 159 -12.07 13.16 13.28
C HIS A 159 -12.91 13.38 12.02
N SER A 160 -12.41 14.13 11.03
CA SER A 160 -13.09 14.28 9.75
C SER A 160 -13.41 12.91 9.13
N PRO A 161 -14.65 12.66 8.69
CA PRO A 161 -15.03 11.37 8.08
C PRO A 161 -14.13 10.98 6.90
N PHE A 162 -13.63 11.96 6.13
CA PHE A 162 -12.70 11.71 5.03
C PHE A 162 -11.36 11.15 5.51
N ILE A 163 -10.82 11.71 6.61
CA ILE A 163 -9.56 11.26 7.21
C ILE A 163 -9.76 9.90 7.87
N LEU A 164 -10.84 9.70 8.65
CA LEU A 164 -11.12 8.43 9.32
C LEU A 164 -11.32 7.28 8.31
N GLN A 165 -12.11 7.49 7.25
CA GLN A 165 -12.29 6.48 6.19
C GLN A 165 -10.98 6.18 5.46
N THR A 166 -10.18 7.21 5.16
CA THR A 166 -8.86 7.01 4.55
C THR A 166 -7.91 6.27 5.49
N PHE A 167 -7.95 6.58 6.79
CA PHE A 167 -7.11 5.95 7.79
C PHE A 167 -7.51 4.49 8.05
N ALA A 168 -8.79 4.12 7.87
CA ALA A 168 -9.26 2.75 7.97
C ALA A 168 -8.57 1.81 6.96
N SER A 169 -8.11 2.32 5.81
CA SER A 169 -7.31 1.54 4.85
C SER A 169 -6.05 0.93 5.47
N HIS A 170 -5.40 1.64 6.41
CA HIS A 170 -4.25 1.11 7.15
C HIS A 170 -4.65 -0.08 8.02
N PHE A 171 -5.73 0.05 8.80
CA PHE A 171 -6.19 -1.02 9.69
C PHE A 171 -6.67 -2.25 8.93
N ASN A 172 -7.32 -2.05 7.77
CA ASN A 172 -7.66 -3.15 6.87
C ASN A 172 -6.39 -3.86 6.37
N PHE A 173 -5.36 -3.12 5.97
CA PHE A 173 -4.10 -3.69 5.47
C PHE A 173 -3.34 -4.46 6.57
N VAL A 174 -3.31 -3.93 7.80
CA VAL A 174 -2.53 -4.52 8.90
C VAL A 174 -3.35 -5.49 9.76
N ALA A 175 -4.57 -5.87 9.37
CA ALA A 175 -5.48 -6.68 10.20
C ALA A 175 -4.87 -8.03 10.66
N GLY A 176 -3.93 -8.58 9.89
CA GLY A 176 -3.23 -9.83 10.21
C GLY A 176 -1.86 -9.67 10.87
N HIS A 177 -1.45 -8.45 11.28
CA HIS A 177 -0.15 -8.26 11.93
C HIS A 177 -0.04 -9.08 13.23
N THR A 178 1.19 -9.50 13.53
CA THR A 178 1.52 -10.08 14.83
C THR A 178 2.37 -9.10 15.64
N LYS A 179 2.39 -9.29 16.96
CA LYS A 179 3.24 -8.49 17.83
C LYS A 179 4.69 -8.94 17.69
N ILE A 180 5.60 -7.99 17.50
CA ILE A 180 7.02 -8.22 17.27
C ILE A 180 7.82 -7.71 18.48
N PRO A 181 8.27 -8.60 19.38
CA PRO A 181 9.11 -8.22 20.51
C PRO A 181 10.34 -7.44 20.04
N GLY A 182 10.55 -6.25 20.62
CA GLY A 182 11.70 -5.39 20.31
C GLY A 182 11.49 -4.38 19.18
N LEU A 183 10.50 -4.58 18.32
CA LEU A 183 10.02 -3.52 17.42
C LEU A 183 8.80 -2.83 18.01
N ASP A 184 7.81 -3.60 18.45
CA ASP A 184 6.59 -3.05 19.04
C ASP A 184 6.87 -2.51 20.44
N SER A 185 7.06 -1.19 20.51
CA SER A 185 7.04 -0.44 21.76
C SER A 185 5.67 0.22 21.94
N GLU A 186 5.34 0.65 23.16
CA GLU A 186 4.15 1.51 23.40
C GLU A 186 4.15 2.77 22.51
N ASN A 187 5.30 3.13 21.94
CA ASN A 187 5.47 4.27 21.04
C ASN A 187 5.17 3.95 19.57
N ILE A 188 5.20 2.67 19.15
CA ILE A 188 4.75 2.30 17.80
C ILE A 188 3.24 2.45 17.77
N THR A 189 2.82 3.54 17.16
CA THR A 189 1.43 3.94 17.04
C THR A 189 1.18 4.29 15.59
N ALA A 190 -0.03 4.06 15.09
CA ALA A 190 -0.39 4.34 13.69
C ALA A 190 -0.45 5.85 13.34
N ARG A 191 0.33 6.69 14.03
CA ARG A 191 0.42 8.14 13.88
C ARG A 191 0.99 8.55 12.52
N ALA A 192 1.98 7.82 12.01
CA ALA A 192 2.53 8.09 10.67
C ALA A 192 1.52 7.70 9.58
N ALA A 193 0.81 6.60 9.77
CA ALA A 193 -0.33 6.22 8.93
C ALA A 193 -1.46 7.27 8.96
N LEU A 194 -1.79 7.84 10.12
CA LEU A 194 -2.74 8.95 10.21
C LEU A 194 -2.26 10.19 9.45
N ALA A 195 -0.96 10.51 9.53
CA ALA A 195 -0.38 11.62 8.78
C ALA A 195 -0.44 11.39 7.26
N LEU A 196 -0.19 10.15 6.80
CA LEU A 196 -0.38 9.77 5.38
C LEU A 196 -1.84 9.94 4.96
N ALA A 197 -2.80 9.44 5.75
CA ALA A 197 -4.22 9.57 5.47
C ALA A 197 -4.66 11.04 5.36
N ALA A 198 -4.28 11.87 6.34
CA ALA A 198 -4.58 13.30 6.32
C ALA A 198 -3.93 14.01 5.11
N THR A 199 -2.69 13.65 4.77
CA THR A 199 -2.01 14.21 3.58
C THR A 199 -2.73 13.83 2.30
N ALA A 200 -3.16 12.58 2.17
CA ALA A 200 -3.83 12.10 0.98
C ALA A 200 -5.22 12.76 0.79
N VAL A 201 -5.96 13.00 1.88
CA VAL A 201 -7.17 13.82 1.84
C VAL A 201 -6.87 15.25 1.40
N CYS A 202 -5.84 15.89 1.97
CA CYS A 202 -5.41 17.24 1.54
C CYS A 202 -5.08 17.29 0.05
N ARG A 203 -4.43 16.25 -0.48
CA ARG A 203 -4.14 16.11 -1.91
C ARG A 203 -5.42 16.14 -2.73
N VAL A 204 -6.39 15.28 -2.42
CA VAL A 204 -7.63 15.21 -3.21
C VAL A 204 -8.41 16.52 -3.12
N LEU A 205 -8.52 17.13 -1.94
CA LEU A 205 -9.17 18.44 -1.79
C LEU A 205 -8.45 19.55 -2.57
N THR A 206 -7.11 19.49 -2.67
CA THR A 206 -6.33 20.43 -3.49
C THR A 206 -6.65 20.25 -4.98
N LEU A 207 -6.74 19.00 -5.46
CA LEU A 207 -7.12 18.71 -6.84
C LEU A 207 -8.53 19.24 -7.17
N VAL A 208 -9.47 19.06 -6.24
CA VAL A 208 -10.84 19.59 -6.35
C VAL A 208 -10.82 21.12 -6.44
N ALA A 209 -10.13 21.79 -5.52
CA ALA A 209 -10.05 23.26 -5.49
C ALA A 209 -9.40 23.86 -6.74
N GLN A 210 -8.48 23.12 -7.38
CA GLN A 210 -7.81 23.52 -8.61
C GLN A 210 -8.60 23.16 -9.88
N GLY A 211 -9.76 22.50 -9.77
CA GLY A 211 -10.51 22.01 -10.94
C GLY A 211 -9.81 20.87 -11.68
N SER A 212 -8.83 20.22 -11.06
CA SER A 212 -8.07 19.08 -11.60
C SER A 212 -8.63 17.72 -11.14
N PHE A 213 -9.85 17.72 -10.61
CA PHE A 213 -10.59 16.54 -10.22
C PHE A 213 -11.91 16.55 -11.00
N GLN A 214 -12.08 15.58 -11.90
CA GLN A 214 -13.27 15.47 -12.73
C GLN A 214 -13.97 14.14 -12.47
N LEU A 215 -15.31 14.18 -12.53
CA LEU A 215 -16.16 13.00 -12.38
C LEU A 215 -16.91 12.80 -13.69
N GLU A 216 -16.66 11.68 -14.35
CA GLU A 216 -17.34 11.27 -15.57
C GLU A 216 -18.26 10.08 -15.28
N GLU A 217 -19.49 10.13 -15.79
CA GLU A 217 -20.43 9.01 -15.72
C GLU A 217 -20.21 8.12 -16.93
N ILE A 218 -19.83 6.85 -16.70
CA ILE A 218 -19.70 5.86 -17.76
C ILE A 218 -21.01 5.08 -17.87
N PRO A 219 -21.71 5.15 -19.01
CA PRO A 219 -22.95 4.40 -19.22
C PRO A 219 -22.65 2.93 -19.50
N VAL A 220 -22.61 2.09 -18.45
CA VAL A 220 -22.46 0.62 -18.57
C VAL A 220 -23.46 -0.07 -17.65
N ALA A 221 -24.55 -0.63 -18.20
CA ALA A 221 -25.54 -1.49 -17.51
C ALA A 221 -25.75 -1.20 -15.99
N GLY A 222 -25.78 0.09 -15.62
CA GLY A 222 -25.49 0.59 -14.28
C GLY A 222 -24.80 1.97 -14.36
N THR A 223 -24.81 2.72 -13.26
CA THR A 223 -24.10 4.00 -13.15
C THR A 223 -22.74 3.76 -12.53
N VAL A 224 -21.68 3.75 -13.35
CA VAL A 224 -20.29 3.72 -12.89
C VAL A 224 -19.72 5.13 -13.04
N TRP A 225 -19.07 5.62 -11.98
CA TRP A 225 -18.40 6.91 -12.01
C TRP A 225 -16.90 6.70 -12.09
N GLU A 226 -16.24 7.39 -13.02
CA GLU A 226 -14.80 7.44 -13.13
C GLU A 226 -14.27 8.77 -12.61
N VAL A 227 -13.15 8.67 -11.87
CA VAL A 227 -12.43 9.83 -11.35
C VAL A 227 -11.26 10.10 -12.27
N ILE A 228 -11.30 11.25 -12.96
CA ILE A 228 -10.23 11.66 -13.86
C ILE A 228 -9.36 12.68 -13.13
N VAL A 229 -8.12 12.29 -12.87
CA VAL A 229 -7.06 13.16 -12.34
C VAL A 229 -5.96 13.23 -13.39
N PRO A 230 -5.40 14.42 -13.70
CA PRO A 230 -4.31 14.54 -14.64
C PRO A 230 -3.12 13.67 -14.27
N ASP A 231 -2.53 13.02 -15.28
CA ASP A 231 -1.28 12.31 -15.12
C ASP A 231 -0.12 13.27 -14.87
N GLY A 232 0.86 12.81 -14.08
CA GLY A 232 2.11 13.52 -13.85
C GLY A 232 2.59 13.45 -12.40
N GLU A 233 3.90 13.57 -12.22
CA GLU A 233 4.53 13.51 -10.89
C GLU A 233 4.00 14.58 -9.92
N SER A 234 3.59 15.74 -10.44
CA SER A 234 2.99 16.84 -9.67
C SER A 234 1.63 16.50 -9.08
N PHE A 235 0.88 15.58 -9.71
CA PHE A 235 -0.44 15.16 -9.25
C PHE A 235 -0.39 13.86 -8.45
N GLY A 236 0.71 13.10 -8.53
CA GLY A 236 0.90 11.85 -7.80
C GLY A 236 0.99 12.02 -6.28
N PHE A 237 0.63 10.96 -5.55
CA PHE A 237 0.86 10.87 -4.10
C PHE A 237 2.27 10.32 -3.83
N ASN A 238 3.27 11.18 -3.91
CA ASN A 238 4.68 10.84 -3.73
C ASN A 238 5.37 11.77 -2.74
N ILE A 239 6.56 11.36 -2.29
CA ILE A 239 7.35 12.11 -1.31
C ILE A 239 7.82 13.47 -1.82
N GLN A 240 8.14 13.59 -3.11
CA GLN A 240 8.65 14.83 -3.71
C GLN A 240 7.62 15.95 -3.61
N THR A 241 6.35 15.63 -3.84
CA THR A 241 5.25 16.59 -3.80
C THR A 241 4.65 16.73 -2.40
N TRP A 242 4.43 15.62 -1.69
CA TRP A 242 3.61 15.59 -0.46
C TRP A 242 4.38 15.31 0.82
N GLY A 243 5.66 14.94 0.74
CA GLY A 243 6.46 14.58 1.92
C GLY A 243 6.62 15.73 2.92
N GLU A 244 6.76 16.98 2.45
CA GLU A 244 6.81 18.14 3.34
C GLU A 244 5.48 18.35 4.09
N MET A 245 4.36 18.20 3.39
CA MET A 245 3.02 18.29 4.00
C MET A 245 2.83 17.19 5.05
N THR A 246 3.20 15.93 4.74
CA THR A 246 3.11 14.83 5.71
C THR A 246 3.92 15.12 6.96
N ARG A 247 5.17 15.60 6.82
CA ARG A 247 6.00 15.97 7.98
C ARG A 247 5.41 17.14 8.78
N LYS A 248 4.78 18.12 8.13
CA LYS A 248 4.07 19.21 8.80
C LYS A 248 2.87 18.70 9.60
N LEU A 249 2.08 17.79 9.05
CA LEU A 249 0.92 17.18 9.71
C LEU A 249 1.31 16.19 10.82
N LEU A 250 2.44 15.50 10.68
CA LEU A 250 2.91 14.55 11.67
C LEU A 250 3.30 15.20 13.00
N LYS A 251 3.83 16.44 12.98
CA LYS A 251 4.20 17.19 14.20
C LYS A 251 3.05 17.34 15.20
N PRO A 252 1.88 17.88 14.84
CA PRO A 252 0.75 17.95 15.77
C PRO A 252 0.16 16.56 16.09
N ILE A 253 0.21 15.58 15.17
CA ILE A 253 -0.26 14.21 15.44
C ILE A 253 0.59 13.52 16.51
N THR A 254 1.91 13.67 16.45
CA THR A 254 2.84 13.13 17.46
C THR A 254 2.72 13.83 18.81
N ALA A 255 2.22 15.06 18.84
CA ALA A 255 1.90 15.78 20.07
C ALA A 255 0.55 15.39 20.69
N LEU A 256 -0.27 14.55 20.02
CA LEU A 256 -1.51 14.03 20.60
C LEU A 256 -1.21 13.09 21.77
N SER A 257 -1.91 13.30 22.89
CA SER A 257 -1.93 12.32 23.98
C SER A 257 -2.47 10.99 23.47
N ASP A 258 -2.04 9.89 24.09
CA ASP A 258 -2.50 8.55 23.71
C ASP A 258 -4.02 8.40 23.85
N ALA A 259 -4.62 9.07 24.84
CA ALA A 259 -6.08 9.12 25.00
C ALA A 259 -6.79 9.81 23.81
N ASN A 260 -6.23 10.90 23.28
CA ASN A 260 -6.81 11.57 22.11
C ASN A 260 -6.57 10.77 20.83
N PHE A 261 -5.41 10.15 20.68
CA PHE A 261 -5.12 9.28 19.55
C PHE A 261 -6.03 8.04 19.57
N ALA A 262 -6.26 7.45 20.74
CA ALA A 262 -7.17 6.31 20.91
C ALA A 262 -8.61 6.62 20.45
N LYS A 263 -9.12 7.83 20.72
CA LYS A 263 -10.44 8.27 20.22
C LYS A 263 -10.51 8.35 18.69
N ILE A 264 -9.44 8.79 18.04
CA ILE A 264 -9.34 8.82 16.58
C ILE A 264 -9.34 7.38 16.03
N VAL A 265 -8.57 6.49 16.66
CA VAL A 265 -8.53 5.07 16.29
C VAL A 265 -9.91 4.43 16.48
N GLU A 266 -10.59 4.70 17.60
CA GLU A 266 -11.95 4.24 17.88
C GLU A 266 -12.95 4.70 16.80
N GLY A 267 -12.95 6.00 16.47
CA GLY A 267 -13.79 6.52 15.39
C GLY A 267 -13.46 5.92 14.01
N THR A 268 -12.19 5.54 13.80
CA THR A 268 -11.76 4.87 12.56
C THR A 268 -12.31 3.45 12.46
N GLN A 269 -12.47 2.73 13.58
CA GLN A 269 -12.95 1.34 13.58
C GLN A 269 -14.34 1.18 12.96
N CYS A 270 -15.18 2.21 12.98
CA CYS A 270 -16.49 2.20 12.31
C CYS A 270 -16.39 2.01 10.78
N TYR A 271 -15.22 2.25 10.19
CA TYR A 271 -14.97 2.14 8.74
C TYR A 271 -14.07 0.95 8.38
N VAL A 272 -13.58 0.20 9.37
CA VAL A 272 -12.74 -0.98 9.16
C VAL A 272 -13.63 -2.15 8.72
N LYS A 273 -13.24 -2.85 7.66
CA LYS A 273 -13.98 -4.00 7.14
C LYS A 273 -13.92 -5.11 8.19
N THR A 274 -15.05 -5.52 8.73
CA THR A 274 -15.11 -6.74 9.57
C THR A 274 -14.94 -7.94 8.66
N SER A 275 -13.78 -8.61 8.72
CA SER A 275 -13.54 -9.82 7.94
C SER A 275 -14.54 -10.90 8.35
N THR A 276 -15.45 -11.26 7.45
CA THR A 276 -16.43 -12.35 7.63
C THR A 276 -15.72 -13.70 7.54
N LYS A 277 -14.90 -14.05 8.54
CA LYS A 277 -14.38 -15.42 8.67
C LYS A 277 -15.50 -16.32 9.19
N GLY A 278 -16.17 -17.05 8.29
CA GLY A 278 -17.04 -18.16 8.68
C GLY A 278 -18.15 -18.51 7.70
N LYS A 279 -17.82 -19.13 6.56
CA LYS A 279 -18.68 -20.16 5.97
C LYS A 279 -17.83 -21.16 5.20
N GLU A 280 -17.64 -22.32 5.82
CA GLU A 280 -17.07 -23.50 5.19
C GLU A 280 -17.80 -23.80 3.87
N LYS A 281 -17.05 -24.03 2.80
CA LYS A 281 -17.43 -25.05 1.82
C LYS A 281 -16.20 -25.68 1.19
N SER A 282 -16.22 -27.00 1.31
CA SER A 282 -15.25 -27.98 0.88
C SER A 282 -14.96 -27.95 -0.63
N SER A 283 -13.67 -28.16 -0.93
CA SER A 283 -13.08 -28.95 -2.02
C SER A 283 -13.08 -28.47 -3.48
N THR A 284 -11.83 -28.38 -3.99
CA THR A 284 -11.30 -28.60 -5.36
C THR A 284 -11.56 -27.55 -6.44
N ALA A 285 -10.53 -26.78 -6.81
CA ALA A 285 -9.69 -27.03 -8.00
C ALA A 285 -8.87 -25.79 -8.41
N THR A 286 -7.62 -26.06 -8.83
CA THR A 286 -6.76 -25.30 -9.75
C THR A 286 -6.39 -23.86 -9.41
N VAL A 287 -5.12 -23.70 -9.02
CA VAL A 287 -4.38 -22.43 -8.92
C VAL A 287 -4.24 -21.82 -10.33
N SER A 288 -5.06 -20.80 -10.59
CA SER A 288 -4.84 -19.83 -11.66
C SER A 288 -4.45 -18.52 -10.98
N ASP A 289 -3.26 -18.05 -11.32
CA ASP A 289 -2.59 -16.84 -10.84
C ASP A 289 -3.34 -15.63 -11.42
N ASN A 290 -4.31 -15.09 -10.68
CA ASN A 290 -4.91 -13.80 -11.00
C ASN A 290 -4.34 -12.74 -10.06
N GLU A 291 -3.72 -11.72 -10.64
CA GLU A 291 -3.27 -10.50 -9.97
C GLU A 291 -4.44 -9.57 -9.56
N ASP A 292 -5.70 -10.02 -9.69
CA ASP A 292 -6.93 -9.24 -9.50
C ASP A 292 -7.46 -9.17 -8.05
N ASP A 293 -6.89 -9.90 -7.08
CA ASP A 293 -7.45 -9.94 -5.71
C ASP A 293 -7.20 -8.66 -4.88
N PHE A 294 -6.52 -7.65 -5.43
CA PHE A 294 -6.38 -6.34 -4.76
C PHE A 294 -7.53 -5.38 -5.07
N GLU A 295 -8.29 -5.61 -6.16
CA GLU A 295 -9.54 -4.91 -6.44
C GLU A 295 -10.58 -5.18 -5.32
N ASP A 296 -10.64 -6.40 -4.79
CA ASP A 296 -11.57 -6.79 -3.71
C ASP A 296 -11.36 -6.03 -2.39
N LEU A 297 -10.13 -5.57 -2.12
CA LEU A 297 -9.83 -4.73 -0.97
C LEU A 297 -10.38 -3.30 -1.13
N LEU A 298 -10.60 -2.85 -2.36
CA LEU A 298 -11.12 -1.53 -2.71
C LEU A 298 -12.60 -1.52 -3.09
N GLU A 299 -13.26 -2.67 -3.22
CA GLU A 299 -14.72 -2.68 -3.40
C GLU A 299 -15.40 -2.15 -2.12
N PHE A 300 -15.89 -0.92 -2.21
CA PHE A 300 -16.93 -0.35 -1.37
C PHE A 300 -18.23 -0.48 -2.16
N ARG A 301 -19.10 -1.40 -1.75
CA ARG A 301 -20.46 -1.50 -2.24
C ARG A 301 -21.44 -1.33 -1.09
#